data_AF-A0A1B9N565-F1
#
_entry.id   AF-A0A1B9N565-F1
#
_cell.length_a   1.000
_cell.length_b   1.000
_cell.length_c   1.000
_cell.angle_alpha   90.00
_cell.angle_beta   90.00
_cell.angle_gamma   90.00
#
_symmetry.space_group_name_H-M   'P 1'
#
loop_
_entity.id
_entity.type
_entity.pdbx_description
1 polymer ?
#
loop_
_entity_poly.entity_id
_entity_poly.type
_entity_poly.pdbx_seq_one_letter_code
_entity_poly.pdbx_strand_id
1 'polypeptide(L)'
;MNHQLNHYYWRFYSFDLSRKQAVRVFSEASFLCLKLSFKLSLKLFSNVPMALAPLLLLPYSLDSQALSAHTSNVIYGTGPYLTFDNGVTKARSIENLLSIKLSNGQEITPQNNLSTPTNPIELPNVGERFTDIGIMIPSSTNSVSLIDLVTTYGYWGDDDGDGDLTASGTLTVNITDRNGKVINNRSNELDVCSAPYKVVLTSNGGRLTTRYGEPKDSYFGSDAATYYITPKSSPVICFVKPSLRYGKDYSYTGGSNYKGPDNIWDPTNGFIPQSTSYATYDSNFPTTGANGLYFDLEVRGGDGKLTWAPVTHEGITASISIPPTRSSINTSSVRVTLKGPEASSQIHNNNPSQISQPVLPQTFELIGRDNSGNEVKYGFVLQKWFVNRGRVTDNPSNQTAWCNNIGYRIIEVKDVTNAICSGSSIGSCQGIVSAMPSSIGNYYQRRIGAGLFTEWGYMKNYKNSNFFADYYWTGDATGNKKFKVHSNSGYISYSYTSPNRHGLCVSP
;
A
#
# COMPACT_ATOMS: atom_id res chain seq x y z
N MET A 1 -57.54 14.62 2.69
CA MET A 1 -58.92 14.15 2.41
C MET A 1 -58.83 12.85 1.63
N ASN A 2 -59.60 11.86 2.06
CA ASN A 2 -59.86 10.52 1.51
C ASN A 2 -58.76 9.44 1.62
N HIS A 3 -58.84 8.81 2.79
CA HIS A 3 -58.71 7.38 3.04
C HIS A 3 -59.25 6.47 1.93
N GLN A 4 -58.58 5.34 1.73
CA GLN A 4 -59.25 4.05 1.56
C GLN A 4 -58.48 2.95 2.30
N LEU A 5 -59.23 2.23 3.14
CA LEU A 5 -58.82 1.08 3.94
C LEU A 5 -58.63 -0.16 3.05
N ASN A 6 -57.72 -1.05 3.44
CA ASN A 6 -58.01 -2.49 3.35
C ASN A 6 -57.24 -3.34 4.35
N HIS A 7 -57.91 -4.43 4.73
CA HIS A 7 -57.84 -5.15 5.99
C HIS A 7 -56.66 -6.10 6.21
N TYR A 8 -56.39 -6.28 7.51
CA TYR A 8 -55.54 -7.24 8.20
C TYR A 8 -55.67 -8.71 7.77
N TYR A 9 -54.52 -9.38 7.65
CA TYR A 9 -54.36 -10.82 7.93
C TYR A 9 -53.09 -11.01 8.77
N TRP A 10 -53.27 -11.36 10.05
CA TRP A 10 -52.19 -11.79 10.93
C TRP A 10 -51.93 -13.29 10.69
N ARG A 11 -50.76 -13.65 10.17
CA ARG A 11 -50.23 -15.01 10.21
C ARG A 11 -49.15 -15.09 11.30
N PHE A 12 -49.40 -15.93 12.29
CA PHE A 12 -48.44 -16.35 13.29
C PHE A 12 -47.31 -17.14 12.61
N TYR A 13 -46.07 -16.66 12.72
CA TYR A 13 -44.88 -17.48 12.51
C TYR A 13 -44.30 -17.82 13.88
N SER A 14 -44.39 -19.10 14.21
CA SER A 14 -43.76 -19.71 15.38
C SER A 14 -42.25 -19.74 15.18
N PHE A 15 -41.51 -19.13 16.11
CA PHE A 15 -40.08 -19.33 16.26
C PHE A 15 -39.82 -20.77 16.71
N ASP A 16 -39.18 -21.56 15.84
CA ASP A 16 -38.59 -22.85 16.18
C ASP A 16 -37.18 -22.61 16.75
N LEU A 17 -37.04 -22.81 18.06
CA LEU A 17 -35.79 -22.76 18.81
C LEU A 17 -35.54 -24.15 19.43
N SER A 18 -35.54 -25.18 18.58
CA SER A 18 -35.10 -26.52 18.96
C SER A 18 -33.60 -26.72 18.65
N ARG A 19 -32.74 -26.42 19.62
CA ARG A 19 -31.46 -27.13 19.93
C ARG A 19 -30.58 -26.31 20.87
N LYS A 20 -30.84 -26.43 22.18
CA LYS A 20 -29.78 -26.49 23.20
C LYS A 20 -30.24 -27.46 24.29
N GLN A 21 -29.73 -28.70 24.21
CA GLN A 21 -29.76 -29.64 25.32
C GLN A 21 -28.89 -29.07 26.44
N ALA A 22 -29.51 -28.49 27.45
CA ALA A 22 -28.94 -28.36 28.77
C ALA A 22 -29.62 -29.41 29.65
N VAL A 23 -28.88 -30.49 29.94
CA VAL A 23 -29.29 -31.56 30.82
C VAL A 23 -29.40 -31.00 32.24
N ARG A 24 -30.60 -30.56 32.65
CA ARG A 24 -30.94 -30.32 34.06
C ARG A 24 -31.40 -31.64 34.68
N VAL A 25 -30.45 -32.48 35.09
CA VAL A 25 -30.73 -33.59 36.02
C VAL A 25 -30.73 -33.01 37.42
N PHE A 26 -31.82 -32.36 37.83
CA PHE A 26 -32.17 -32.10 39.23
C PHE A 26 -33.64 -31.64 39.26
N SER A 27 -34.59 -32.58 39.33
CA SER A 27 -35.91 -32.30 39.94
C SER A 27 -36.76 -33.54 40.27
N GLU A 28 -36.47 -34.76 39.80
CA GLU A 28 -37.36 -35.90 40.14
C GLU A 28 -37.13 -36.53 41.52
N ALA A 29 -35.92 -36.49 42.08
CA ALA A 29 -35.65 -37.07 43.40
C ALA A 29 -36.26 -36.24 44.55
N SER A 30 -36.32 -34.91 44.40
CA SER A 30 -36.85 -34.00 45.42
C SER A 30 -38.38 -34.09 45.57
N PHE A 31 -39.10 -34.42 44.48
CA PHE A 31 -40.55 -34.61 44.51
C PHE A 31 -40.98 -35.96 45.12
N LEU A 32 -40.15 -37.01 45.01
CA LEU A 32 -40.45 -38.29 45.68
C LEU A 32 -40.25 -38.23 47.20
N CYS A 33 -39.23 -37.54 47.68
CA CYS A 33 -39.00 -37.36 49.13
C CYS A 33 -40.09 -36.53 49.82
N LEU A 34 -40.65 -35.51 49.14
CA LEU A 34 -41.78 -34.75 49.67
C LEU A 34 -43.08 -35.56 49.70
N LYS A 35 -43.33 -36.43 48.70
CA LYS A 35 -44.53 -37.29 48.69
C LYS A 35 -44.46 -38.42 49.72
N LEU A 36 -43.27 -38.96 50.02
CA LEU A 36 -43.11 -39.97 51.06
C LEU A 36 -43.26 -39.39 52.47
N SER A 37 -42.70 -38.21 52.73
CA SER A 37 -42.82 -37.54 54.04
C SER A 37 -44.25 -37.11 54.36
N PHE A 38 -45.04 -36.66 53.37
CA PHE A 38 -46.46 -36.35 53.55
C PHE A 38 -47.35 -37.59 53.76
N LYS A 39 -47.02 -38.74 53.16
CA LYS A 39 -47.77 -39.99 53.38
C LYS A 39 -47.43 -40.67 54.70
N LEU A 40 -46.23 -40.47 55.23
CA LEU A 40 -45.84 -41.02 56.53
C LEU A 40 -46.43 -40.23 57.71
N SER A 41 -46.57 -38.90 57.58
CA SER A 41 -47.12 -38.07 58.66
C SER A 41 -48.62 -38.31 58.90
N LEU A 42 -49.38 -38.68 57.86
CA LEU A 42 -50.82 -38.95 57.96
C LEU A 42 -51.18 -40.30 58.64
N LYS A 43 -50.22 -41.22 58.82
CA LYS A 43 -50.47 -42.51 59.49
C LYS A 43 -50.07 -42.55 60.97
N LEU A 44 -49.35 -41.54 61.47
CA LEU A 44 -48.82 -41.54 62.85
C LEU A 44 -49.56 -40.62 63.84
N PHE A 45 -50.57 -39.86 63.40
CA PHE A 45 -51.32 -38.96 64.28
C PHE A 45 -52.81 -39.31 64.30
N SER A 46 -53.14 -40.46 64.88
CA SER A 46 -54.54 -40.87 65.10
C SER A 46 -55.14 -40.32 66.40
N ASN A 47 -54.40 -39.71 67.32
CA ASN A 47 -54.95 -39.18 68.58
C ASN A 47 -54.03 -38.14 69.22
N VAL A 48 -54.02 -36.89 68.72
CA VAL A 48 -53.40 -35.77 69.44
C VAL A 48 -54.40 -34.61 69.51
N PRO A 49 -54.62 -33.99 70.68
CA PRO A 49 -55.54 -32.87 70.82
C PRO A 49 -55.09 -31.68 69.97
N MET A 50 -56.06 -31.00 69.38
CA MET A 50 -55.93 -29.83 68.50
C MET A 50 -55.42 -28.60 69.28
N ALA A 51 -54.18 -28.63 69.76
CA ALA A 51 -53.57 -27.52 70.52
C ALA A 51 -52.11 -27.21 70.10
N LEU A 52 -51.52 -27.98 69.19
CA LEU A 52 -50.14 -27.76 68.70
C LEU A 52 -50.03 -27.44 67.19
N ALA A 53 -51.16 -27.25 66.51
CA ALA A 53 -51.22 -26.82 65.12
C ALA A 53 -50.46 -25.51 64.79
N PRO A 54 -50.26 -24.53 65.71
CA PRO A 54 -49.56 -23.29 65.36
C PRO A 54 -48.03 -23.44 65.21
N LEU A 55 -47.42 -24.54 65.72
CA LEU A 55 -45.95 -24.72 65.65
C LEU A 55 -45.47 -25.30 64.31
N LEU A 56 -46.37 -25.79 63.46
CA LEU A 56 -46.05 -26.34 62.13
C LEU A 56 -46.11 -25.30 61.00
N LEU A 57 -46.37 -24.03 61.34
CA LEU A 57 -46.39 -22.87 60.43
C LEU A 57 -45.16 -21.96 60.60
N LEU A 58 -44.02 -22.51 61.04
CA LEU A 58 -42.74 -21.85 60.84
C LEU A 58 -42.47 -21.84 59.32
N PRO A 59 -42.28 -20.67 58.68
CA PRO A 59 -41.82 -20.65 57.31
C PRO A 59 -40.39 -21.18 57.35
N TYR A 60 -40.20 -22.44 56.96
CA TYR A 60 -38.88 -22.88 56.51
C TYR A 60 -38.56 -21.99 55.31
N SER A 61 -37.68 -21.03 55.53
CA SER A 61 -37.08 -20.27 54.46
C SER A 61 -36.43 -21.30 53.53
N LEU A 62 -36.94 -21.38 52.30
CA LEU A 62 -36.28 -22.07 51.19
C LEU A 62 -35.17 -21.17 50.64
N ASP A 63 -34.51 -20.39 51.49
CA ASP A 63 -33.33 -19.64 51.09
C ASP A 63 -32.21 -20.66 50.90
N SER A 64 -31.97 -20.99 49.64
CA SER A 64 -30.69 -21.45 49.11
C SER A 64 -29.87 -22.31 50.08
N GLN A 65 -30.22 -23.59 50.19
CA GLN A 65 -29.27 -24.61 50.63
C GLN A 65 -28.16 -24.68 49.56
N ALA A 66 -27.12 -23.85 49.71
CA ALA A 66 -25.93 -23.94 48.89
C ALA A 66 -25.30 -25.31 49.19
N LEU A 67 -25.32 -26.21 48.20
CA LEU A 67 -24.69 -27.51 48.29
C LEU A 67 -23.17 -27.27 48.44
N SER A 68 -22.65 -27.35 49.66
CA SER A 68 -21.22 -27.32 49.89
C SER A 68 -20.67 -28.73 49.59
N ALA A 69 -20.10 -28.90 48.40
CA ALA A 69 -19.30 -30.06 48.08
C ALA A 69 -17.85 -29.77 48.46
N HIS A 70 -17.28 -30.58 49.35
CA HIS A 70 -15.85 -30.54 49.67
C HIS A 70 -15.15 -31.73 49.03
N THR A 71 -14.15 -31.47 48.20
CA THR A 71 -13.25 -32.51 47.69
C THR A 71 -12.05 -32.67 48.61
N SER A 72 -11.55 -33.89 48.75
CA SER A 72 -10.34 -34.17 49.53
C SER A 72 -9.07 -33.62 48.87
N ASN A 73 -9.11 -33.40 47.56
CA ASN A 73 -8.03 -32.86 46.74
C ASN A 73 -8.53 -31.65 45.94
N VAL A 74 -7.61 -30.77 45.55
CA VAL A 74 -7.89 -29.66 44.61
C VAL A 74 -8.39 -30.25 43.29
N ILE A 75 -9.51 -29.70 42.79
CA ILE A 75 -9.96 -29.99 41.43
C ILE A 75 -9.16 -29.09 40.50
N TYR A 76 -8.40 -29.70 39.59
CA TYR A 76 -7.66 -28.98 38.57
C TYR A 76 -8.55 -28.76 37.35
N GLY A 77 -8.64 -27.49 36.95
CA GLY A 77 -9.44 -26.99 35.86
C GLY A 77 -8.58 -26.38 34.75
N THR A 78 -9.11 -25.37 34.06
CA THR A 78 -8.34 -24.58 33.09
C THR A 78 -8.19 -23.14 33.53
N GLY A 79 -7.08 -22.52 33.15
CA GLY A 79 -6.90 -21.09 33.42
C GLY A 79 -7.68 -20.23 32.44
N PRO A 80 -8.07 -19.00 32.86
CA PRO A 80 -8.77 -18.08 32.00
C PRO A 80 -7.90 -17.68 30.82
N TYR A 81 -8.50 -17.34 29.68
CA TYR A 81 -7.76 -16.98 28.47
C TYR A 81 -8.41 -15.81 27.73
N LEU A 82 -7.63 -15.13 26.90
CA LEU A 82 -8.15 -14.13 25.96
C LEU A 82 -8.50 -14.78 24.62
N THR A 83 -9.53 -14.29 23.94
CA THR A 83 -9.98 -14.81 22.64
C THR A 83 -10.76 -13.74 21.88
N PHE A 84 -10.56 -13.61 20.56
CA PHE A 84 -11.34 -12.68 19.72
C PHE A 84 -12.37 -13.40 18.83
N ASP A 85 -12.40 -14.74 18.86
CA ASP A 85 -13.15 -15.59 17.94
C ASP A 85 -13.94 -16.67 18.69
N ASN A 86 -14.53 -16.28 19.82
CA ASN A 86 -15.38 -17.13 20.67
C ASN A 86 -14.72 -18.43 21.13
N GLY A 87 -13.44 -18.36 21.51
CA GLY A 87 -12.69 -19.47 22.10
C GLY A 87 -12.01 -20.39 21.09
N VAL A 88 -12.02 -20.08 19.79
CA VAL A 88 -11.29 -20.86 18.79
C VAL A 88 -9.78 -20.63 18.93
N THR A 89 -9.35 -19.38 19.03
CA THR A 89 -7.99 -18.98 19.38
C THR A 89 -7.96 -18.58 20.85
N LYS A 90 -7.17 -19.33 21.65
CA LYS A 90 -7.05 -19.16 23.10
C LYS A 90 -5.66 -18.65 23.46
N ALA A 91 -5.57 -17.39 23.90
CA ALA A 91 -4.32 -16.81 24.36
C ALA A 91 -4.13 -17.01 25.87
N ARG A 92 -3.25 -17.95 26.23
CA ARG A 92 -2.80 -18.23 27.61
C ARG A 92 -1.33 -17.83 27.87
N SER A 93 -0.61 -17.44 26.82
CA SER A 93 0.80 -17.06 26.87
C SER A 93 1.06 -15.85 25.99
N ILE A 94 2.23 -15.21 26.16
CA ILE A 94 2.63 -14.07 25.33
C ILE A 94 2.76 -14.43 23.84
N GLU A 95 3.17 -15.66 23.53
CA GLU A 95 3.28 -16.17 22.16
C GLU A 95 1.93 -16.17 21.45
N ASN A 96 0.88 -16.62 22.13
CA ASN A 96 -0.47 -16.62 21.58
C ASN A 96 -1.06 -15.20 21.54
N LEU A 97 -0.72 -14.37 22.53
CA LEU A 97 -1.22 -13.00 22.62
C LEU A 97 -0.72 -12.10 21.47
N LEU A 98 0.53 -12.33 21.04
CA LEU A 98 1.17 -11.61 19.94
C LEU A 98 1.10 -12.37 18.61
N SER A 99 0.32 -13.45 18.52
CA SER A 99 0.09 -14.19 17.28
C SER A 99 -0.78 -13.40 16.30
N ILE A 100 -0.70 -13.78 15.02
CA ILE A 100 -1.63 -13.35 13.98
C ILE A 100 -2.33 -14.56 13.39
N LYS A 101 -3.59 -14.38 12.99
CA LYS A 101 -4.39 -15.41 12.30
C LYS A 101 -4.80 -14.90 10.94
N LEU A 102 -4.37 -15.58 9.88
CA LEU A 102 -4.74 -15.23 8.51
C LEU A 102 -6.18 -15.67 8.22
N SER A 103 -6.79 -15.13 7.16
CA SER A 103 -8.18 -15.45 6.78
C SER A 103 -8.44 -16.90 6.41
N ASN A 104 -7.40 -17.64 6.01
CA ASN A 104 -7.46 -19.09 5.78
C ASN A 104 -7.39 -19.91 7.10
N GLY A 105 -7.34 -19.25 8.25
CA GLY A 105 -7.25 -19.86 9.57
C GLY A 105 -5.83 -20.18 10.03
N GLN A 106 -4.80 -19.95 9.20
CA GLN A 106 -3.42 -20.18 9.58
C GLN A 106 -2.99 -19.22 10.69
N GLU A 107 -2.55 -19.78 11.82
CA GLU A 107 -2.00 -19.02 12.94
C GLU A 107 -0.47 -18.98 12.84
N ILE A 108 0.09 -17.77 12.98
CA ILE A 108 1.53 -17.50 12.98
C ILE A 108 1.87 -16.84 14.30
N THR A 109 2.75 -17.47 15.07
CA THR A 109 3.22 -17.00 16.37
C THR A 109 4.59 -16.32 16.23
N PRO A 110 5.03 -15.54 17.23
CA PRO A 110 6.36 -14.95 17.21
C PRO A 110 7.48 -15.98 17.00
N GLN A 111 7.36 -17.16 17.63
CA GLN A 111 8.33 -18.26 17.47
C GLN A 111 8.45 -18.86 16.07
N ASN A 112 7.34 -18.99 15.33
CA ASN A 112 7.35 -19.63 14.00
C ASN A 112 7.37 -18.61 12.83
N ASN A 113 7.40 -17.32 13.15
CA ASN A 113 7.44 -16.24 12.19
C ASN A 113 8.83 -16.13 11.53
N LEU A 114 8.91 -16.53 10.26
CA LEU A 114 10.12 -16.40 9.43
C LEU A 114 10.06 -15.17 8.49
N SER A 115 9.12 -14.26 8.73
CA SER A 115 8.90 -13.13 7.82
C SER A 115 10.01 -12.08 7.92
N THR A 116 10.40 -11.54 6.77
CA THR A 116 11.39 -10.46 6.65
C THR A 116 10.94 -9.46 5.57
N PRO A 117 11.57 -8.27 5.44
CA PRO A 117 11.24 -7.34 4.37
C PRO A 117 11.39 -7.94 2.95
N THR A 118 12.20 -8.98 2.79
CA THR A 118 12.44 -9.67 1.52
C THR A 118 11.73 -11.01 1.39
N ASN A 119 11.12 -11.49 2.48
CA ASN A 119 10.33 -12.72 2.54
C ASN A 119 9.09 -12.47 3.43
N PRO A 120 8.14 -11.62 2.98
CA PRO A 120 6.95 -11.32 3.76
C PRO A 120 5.96 -12.49 3.73
N ILE A 121 5.04 -12.51 4.68
CA ILE A 121 3.85 -13.38 4.68
C ILE A 121 2.90 -12.84 3.62
N GLU A 122 2.61 -13.66 2.61
CA GLU A 122 1.58 -13.36 1.63
C GLU A 122 0.20 -13.66 2.22
N LEU A 123 -0.73 -12.72 2.06
CA LEU A 123 -2.11 -12.91 2.48
C LEU A 123 -2.85 -13.94 1.60
N PRO A 124 -3.74 -14.78 2.14
CA PRO A 124 -4.32 -15.88 1.37
C PRO A 124 -5.15 -15.47 0.14
N ASN A 125 -5.84 -14.33 0.22
CA ASN A 125 -6.86 -13.87 -0.73
C ASN A 125 -6.54 -12.48 -1.30
N VAL A 126 -7.11 -12.19 -2.47
CA VAL A 126 -7.03 -10.86 -3.11
C VAL A 126 -8.00 -9.91 -2.43
N GLY A 127 -7.60 -8.65 -2.27
CA GLY A 127 -8.44 -7.59 -1.71
C GLY A 127 -8.53 -7.57 -0.19
N GLU A 128 -7.62 -8.27 0.49
CA GLU A 128 -7.59 -8.32 1.95
C GLU A 128 -7.08 -7.02 2.58
N ARG A 129 -7.49 -6.82 3.84
CA ARG A 129 -7.25 -5.66 4.69
C ARG A 129 -6.58 -6.11 5.98
N PHE A 130 -6.07 -5.16 6.76
CA PHE A 130 -5.58 -5.49 8.11
C PHE A 130 -6.67 -6.00 9.05
N THR A 131 -7.95 -5.67 8.79
CA THR A 131 -9.08 -6.23 9.54
C THR A 131 -9.37 -7.69 9.25
N ASP A 132 -8.88 -8.21 8.12
CA ASP A 132 -9.05 -9.63 7.75
C ASP A 132 -7.95 -10.50 8.39
N ILE A 133 -6.95 -9.87 9.02
CA ILE A 133 -5.93 -10.53 9.86
C ILE A 133 -6.39 -10.48 11.31
N GLY A 134 -6.68 -11.64 11.87
CA GLY A 134 -7.03 -11.80 13.28
C GLY A 134 -5.85 -11.45 14.18
N ILE A 135 -5.98 -10.35 14.92
CA ILE A 135 -5.07 -9.95 15.99
C ILE A 135 -5.89 -9.61 17.23
N MET A 136 -5.28 -9.71 18.41
CA MET A 136 -6.00 -9.53 19.67
C MET A 136 -6.55 -8.10 19.86
N ILE A 137 -5.95 -7.12 19.18
CA ILE A 137 -6.28 -5.71 19.30
C ILE A 137 -7.46 -5.36 18.36
N PRO A 138 -8.62 -4.94 18.90
CA PRO A 138 -9.81 -4.63 18.12
C PRO A 138 -9.54 -3.64 17.00
N SER A 139 -10.16 -3.83 15.84
CA SER A 139 -9.90 -3.10 14.58
C SER A 139 -10.06 -1.57 14.65
N SER A 140 -10.78 -1.06 15.65
CA SER A 140 -11.05 0.37 15.87
C SER A 140 -9.94 1.14 16.60
N THR A 141 -8.97 0.46 17.23
CA THR A 141 -7.93 1.12 18.06
C THR A 141 -6.54 0.51 17.88
N ASN A 142 -5.49 1.33 17.96
CA ASN A 142 -4.10 0.85 17.93
C ASN A 142 -3.53 0.52 19.31
N SER A 143 -4.29 0.77 20.38
CA SER A 143 -3.92 0.46 21.76
C SER A 143 -5.16 0.05 22.56
N VAL A 144 -5.03 -0.98 23.39
CA VAL A 144 -6.13 -1.48 24.22
C VAL A 144 -5.58 -2.05 25.52
N SER A 145 -6.27 -1.81 26.64
CA SER A 145 -5.93 -2.46 27.90
C SER A 145 -6.50 -3.89 27.94
N LEU A 146 -5.86 -4.81 28.65
CA LEU A 146 -6.41 -6.17 28.78
C LEU A 146 -7.77 -6.17 29.51
N ILE A 147 -8.01 -5.17 30.38
CA ILE A 147 -9.32 -5.05 31.05
C ILE A 147 -10.42 -4.59 30.09
N ASP A 148 -10.12 -3.74 29.11
CA ASP A 148 -11.10 -3.35 28.09
C ASP A 148 -11.42 -4.51 27.15
N LEU A 149 -10.43 -5.34 26.80
CA LEU A 149 -10.67 -6.57 26.03
C LEU A 149 -11.72 -7.44 26.72
N VAL A 150 -11.62 -7.59 28.03
CA VAL A 150 -12.54 -8.40 28.84
C VAL A 150 -13.90 -7.72 28.97
N THR A 151 -13.94 -6.47 29.42
CA THR A 151 -15.16 -5.80 29.87
C THR A 151 -15.95 -5.14 28.74
N THR A 152 -15.25 -4.58 27.76
CA THR A 152 -15.85 -3.83 26.64
C THR A 152 -16.07 -4.73 25.43
N TYR A 153 -15.08 -5.55 25.10
CA TYR A 153 -15.13 -6.39 23.89
C TYR A 153 -15.60 -7.82 24.16
N GLY A 154 -15.59 -8.28 25.43
CA GLY A 154 -15.93 -9.66 25.77
C GLY A 154 -14.92 -10.69 25.28
N TYR A 155 -13.67 -10.28 25.05
CA TYR A 155 -12.61 -11.09 24.44
C TYR A 155 -11.91 -12.00 25.45
N TRP A 156 -12.67 -12.78 26.20
CA TRP A 156 -12.16 -13.73 27.18
C TRP A 156 -13.02 -14.97 27.27
N GLY A 157 -12.46 -16.02 27.86
CA GLY A 157 -13.19 -17.24 28.16
C GLY A 157 -12.52 -18.04 29.26
N ASP A 158 -13.30 -18.94 29.83
CA ASP A 158 -12.88 -19.93 30.80
C ASP A 158 -13.70 -21.19 30.54
N ASP A 159 -13.03 -22.34 30.36
CA ASP A 159 -13.72 -23.55 29.85
C ASP A 159 -14.54 -24.26 30.94
N ASP A 160 -14.19 -24.05 32.20
CA ASP A 160 -14.82 -24.61 33.39
C ASP A 160 -15.80 -23.64 34.09
N GLY A 161 -15.86 -22.39 33.61
CA GLY A 161 -16.91 -21.43 33.95
C GLY A 161 -16.58 -20.53 35.13
N ASP A 162 -15.30 -20.36 35.45
CA ASP A 162 -14.84 -19.45 36.47
C ASP A 162 -15.14 -17.98 36.08
N GLY A 163 -15.78 -17.25 37.00
CA GLY A 163 -16.21 -15.86 36.82
C GLY A 163 -15.37 -14.85 37.61
N ASP A 164 -15.89 -13.62 37.70
CA ASP A 164 -15.26 -12.48 38.39
C ASP A 164 -13.82 -12.21 37.89
N LEU A 165 -13.71 -11.86 36.60
CA LEU A 165 -12.44 -11.67 35.93
C LEU A 165 -11.82 -10.30 36.20
N THR A 166 -10.52 -10.27 36.48
CA THR A 166 -9.70 -9.05 36.48
C THR A 166 -8.54 -9.22 35.50
N ALA A 167 -8.14 -8.11 34.88
CA ALA A 167 -7.05 -8.10 33.91
C ALA A 167 -6.17 -6.86 34.11
N SER A 168 -4.87 -7.02 33.85
CA SER A 168 -3.89 -5.95 33.86
C SER A 168 -2.98 -6.05 32.65
N GLY A 169 -2.44 -4.92 32.17
CA GLY A 169 -1.60 -4.87 30.98
C GLY A 169 -2.25 -4.16 29.80
N THR A 170 -1.47 -3.95 28.75
CA THR A 170 -1.86 -3.22 27.54
C THR A 170 -1.21 -3.84 26.31
N LEU A 171 -1.95 -3.81 25.21
CA LEU A 171 -1.50 -4.22 23.89
C LEU A 171 -1.50 -3.04 22.94
N THR A 172 -0.49 -2.99 22.07
CA THR A 172 -0.39 -1.97 21.03
C THR A 172 -0.04 -2.59 19.69
N VAL A 173 -0.55 -2.00 18.61
CA VAL A 173 -0.20 -2.33 17.23
C VAL A 173 0.30 -1.09 16.53
N ASN A 174 1.45 -1.21 15.87
CA ASN A 174 1.98 -0.19 14.98
C ASN A 174 2.16 -0.78 13.58
N ILE A 175 1.62 -0.11 12.58
CA ILE A 175 1.63 -0.57 11.19
C ILE A 175 2.27 0.51 10.32
N THR A 176 3.28 0.13 9.55
CA THR A 176 3.90 1.01 8.55
C THR A 176 3.99 0.33 7.19
N ASP A 177 3.90 1.10 6.12
CA ASP A 177 4.21 0.60 4.77
C ASP A 177 5.74 0.44 4.55
N ARG A 178 6.13 -0.01 3.35
CA ARG A 178 7.55 -0.18 2.95
C ARG A 178 8.38 1.10 3.11
N ASN A 179 7.75 2.27 2.95
CA ASN A 179 8.41 3.57 3.02
C ASN A 179 8.41 4.14 4.46
N GLY A 180 7.86 3.40 5.44
CA GLY A 180 7.78 3.81 6.84
C GLY A 180 6.59 4.75 7.14
N LYS A 181 5.65 4.93 6.21
CA LYS A 181 4.45 5.72 6.44
C LYS A 181 3.50 4.94 7.35
N VAL A 182 3.06 5.58 8.44
CA VAL A 182 2.13 4.99 9.41
C VAL A 182 0.75 4.77 8.78
N ILE A 183 0.20 3.58 8.98
CA ILE A 183 -1.15 3.19 8.56
C ILE A 183 -2.08 3.25 9.77
N ASN A 184 -2.94 4.27 9.80
CA ASN A 184 -3.90 4.44 10.90
C ASN A 184 -5.24 3.74 10.64
N ASN A 185 -5.62 3.56 9.37
CA ASN A 185 -6.87 2.91 8.99
C ASN A 185 -6.60 1.46 8.57
N ARG A 186 -7.10 0.51 9.35
CA ARG A 186 -6.95 -0.94 9.10
C ARG A 186 -8.00 -1.52 8.15
N SER A 187 -9.03 -0.75 7.80
CA SER A 187 -10.16 -1.20 6.95
C SER A 187 -9.96 -0.93 5.47
N ASN A 188 -8.85 -0.29 5.07
CA ASN A 188 -8.52 -0.09 3.67
C ASN A 188 -7.88 -1.37 3.09
N GLU A 189 -8.19 -1.66 1.83
CA GLU A 189 -7.52 -2.71 1.06
C GLU A 189 -6.01 -2.45 1.00
N LEU A 190 -5.23 -3.51 1.14
CA LEU A 190 -3.77 -3.41 1.11
C LEU A 190 -3.25 -3.23 -0.32
N ASP A 191 -2.53 -2.15 -0.53
CA ASP A 191 -1.85 -1.87 -1.80
C ASP A 191 -0.50 -2.61 -1.88
N VAL A 192 -0.32 -3.42 -2.94
CA VAL A 192 0.94 -4.12 -3.25
C VAL A 192 2.10 -3.15 -3.55
N CYS A 193 1.80 -1.94 -4.00
CA CYS A 193 2.77 -0.88 -4.25
C CYS A 193 3.28 -0.20 -2.97
N SER A 194 2.59 -0.40 -1.84
CA SER A 194 3.04 0.00 -0.50
C SER A 194 3.60 -1.17 0.31
N ALA A 195 3.34 -2.41 -0.09
CA ALA A 195 3.83 -3.64 0.55
C ALA A 195 5.35 -3.84 0.39
N PRO A 196 6.05 -4.62 1.25
CA PRO A 196 5.48 -5.26 2.42
C PRO A 196 5.25 -4.24 3.54
N TYR A 197 4.17 -4.47 4.28
CA TYR A 197 3.84 -3.73 5.49
C TYR A 197 4.54 -4.35 6.68
N LYS A 198 4.98 -3.52 7.61
CA LYS A 198 5.54 -3.94 8.90
C LYS A 198 4.48 -3.76 9.97
N VAL A 199 4.06 -4.86 10.59
CA VAL A 199 3.11 -4.89 11.71
C VAL A 199 3.89 -5.25 12.97
N VAL A 200 3.89 -4.35 13.95
CA VAL A 200 4.55 -4.57 15.24
C VAL A 200 3.48 -4.66 16.33
N LEU A 201 3.37 -5.83 16.96
CA LEU A 201 2.50 -6.08 18.10
C LEU A 201 3.35 -6.04 19.37
N THR A 202 2.92 -5.28 20.38
CA THR A 202 3.68 -5.14 21.64
C THR A 202 2.75 -5.30 22.83
N SER A 203 3.23 -6.04 23.84
CA SER A 203 2.63 -6.17 25.17
C SER A 203 3.58 -5.61 26.22
N ASN A 204 3.07 -4.88 27.21
CA ASN A 204 3.83 -4.46 28.39
C ASN A 204 3.78 -5.47 29.55
N GLY A 205 3.23 -6.66 29.30
CA GLY A 205 3.01 -7.68 30.31
C GLY A 205 1.71 -7.46 31.09
N GLY A 206 1.24 -8.52 31.71
CA GLY A 206 -0.09 -8.53 32.31
C GLY A 206 -0.48 -9.87 32.90
N ARG A 207 -1.66 -9.89 33.50
CA ARG A 207 -2.26 -11.11 34.05
C ARG A 207 -3.77 -11.07 33.89
N LEU A 208 -4.35 -12.23 33.62
CA LEU A 208 -5.77 -12.52 33.70
C LEU A 208 -6.01 -13.35 34.95
N THR A 209 -6.95 -12.94 35.80
CA THR A 209 -7.23 -13.60 37.08
C THR A 209 -8.73 -13.77 37.26
N THR A 210 -9.16 -15.01 37.53
CA THR A 210 -10.51 -15.33 38.01
C THR A 210 -10.54 -15.36 39.55
N ARG A 211 -11.74 -15.26 40.13
CA ARG A 211 -11.91 -15.38 41.58
C ARG A 211 -11.73 -16.81 42.11
N TYR A 212 -12.10 -17.78 41.28
CA TYR A 212 -12.06 -19.22 41.57
C TYR A 212 -11.32 -19.94 40.43
N GLY A 213 -10.98 -21.22 40.63
CA GLY A 213 -10.24 -22.01 39.65
C GLY A 213 -8.83 -22.40 40.08
N GLU A 214 -8.35 -23.54 39.59
CA GLU A 214 -6.96 -23.97 39.75
C GLU A 214 -6.46 -24.57 38.42
N PRO A 215 -5.70 -23.82 37.60
CA PRO A 215 -5.15 -22.49 37.88
C PRO A 215 -6.15 -21.35 37.69
N LYS A 216 -6.21 -20.38 38.62
CA LYS A 216 -7.02 -19.15 38.49
C LYS A 216 -6.38 -18.01 37.67
N ASP A 217 -5.13 -18.18 37.26
CA ASP A 217 -4.30 -17.10 36.70
C ASP A 217 -3.67 -17.52 35.36
N SER A 218 -3.69 -16.60 34.39
CA SER A 218 -2.88 -16.67 33.16
C SER A 218 -1.97 -15.46 33.06
N TYR A 219 -0.66 -15.70 32.88
CA TYR A 219 0.36 -14.65 32.86
C TYR A 219 0.85 -14.34 31.44
N PHE A 220 0.97 -13.05 31.15
CA PHE A 220 1.51 -12.55 29.88
C PHE A 220 2.79 -11.75 30.16
N GLY A 221 3.90 -12.16 29.54
CA GLY A 221 5.15 -11.41 29.59
C GLY A 221 5.09 -10.08 28.83
N SER A 222 6.10 -9.24 29.05
CA SER A 222 6.35 -8.06 28.21
C SER A 222 7.21 -8.48 27.02
N ASP A 223 6.72 -8.28 25.80
CA ASP A 223 7.43 -8.65 24.58
C ASP A 223 6.87 -7.91 23.34
N ALA A 224 7.55 -8.02 22.20
CA ALA A 224 7.11 -7.50 20.92
C ALA A 224 7.36 -8.47 19.75
N ALA A 225 6.41 -8.56 18.83
CA ALA A 225 6.50 -9.36 17.63
C ALA A 225 6.39 -8.48 16.37
N THR A 226 7.25 -8.73 15.38
CA THR A 226 7.25 -7.98 14.11
C THR A 226 6.92 -8.91 12.94
N TYR A 227 5.87 -8.61 12.20
CA TYR A 227 5.44 -9.33 11.01
C TYR A 227 5.61 -8.47 9.77
N TYR A 228 6.12 -9.06 8.69
CA TYR A 228 6.12 -8.44 7.36
C TYR A 228 5.04 -9.07 6.50
N ILE A 229 4.13 -8.26 5.96
CA ILE A 229 2.91 -8.73 5.29
C ILE A 229 2.83 -8.15 3.88
N THR A 230 2.48 -8.97 2.90
CA THR A 230 2.18 -8.53 1.54
C THR A 230 0.80 -9.03 1.11
N PRO A 231 -0.03 -8.21 0.43
CA PRO A 231 -1.27 -8.71 -0.14
C PRO A 231 -0.96 -9.65 -1.30
N LYS A 232 -1.84 -10.62 -1.51
CA LYS A 232 -1.89 -11.37 -2.75
C LYS A 232 -2.49 -10.51 -3.84
N SER A 233 -1.75 -10.39 -4.94
CA SER A 233 -2.11 -9.51 -6.05
C SER A 233 -1.59 -10.08 -7.36
N SER A 234 -2.34 -9.87 -8.44
CA SER A 234 -1.80 -9.96 -9.80
C SER A 234 -0.64 -8.95 -9.98
N PRO A 235 0.22 -9.11 -11.00
CA PRO A 235 1.28 -8.15 -11.28
C PRO A 235 0.72 -6.75 -11.56
N VAL A 236 1.27 -5.73 -10.90
CA VAL A 236 0.93 -4.32 -11.03
C VAL A 236 2.21 -3.51 -11.26
N ILE A 237 2.13 -2.49 -12.11
CA ILE A 237 3.22 -1.52 -12.28
C ILE A 237 3.02 -0.41 -11.26
N CYS A 238 3.92 -0.36 -10.28
CA CYS A 238 3.84 0.63 -9.21
C CYS A 238 4.53 1.93 -9.57
N PHE A 239 5.66 1.84 -10.26
CA PHE A 239 6.49 3.01 -10.56
C PHE A 239 7.22 2.88 -11.89
N VAL A 240 7.60 4.04 -12.43
CA VAL A 240 8.30 4.17 -13.70
C VAL A 240 9.52 5.06 -13.49
N LYS A 241 10.69 4.47 -13.68
CA LYS A 241 12.00 5.00 -13.24
C LYS A 241 12.83 5.48 -14.42
N PRO A 242 12.71 6.75 -14.83
CA PRO A 242 13.77 7.39 -15.58
C PRO A 242 14.99 7.61 -14.66
N SER A 243 15.95 8.42 -15.11
CA SER A 243 17.04 8.91 -14.26
C SER A 243 16.48 9.59 -13.01
N LEU A 244 16.68 8.99 -11.83
CA LEU A 244 16.21 9.54 -10.54
C LEU A 244 17.10 10.66 -9.98
N ARG A 245 18.22 10.99 -10.66
CA ARG A 245 19.14 12.03 -10.19
C ARG A 245 18.40 13.38 -10.10
N TYR A 246 18.65 14.11 -9.00
CA TYR A 246 17.98 15.35 -8.58
C TYR A 246 16.51 15.22 -8.15
N GLY A 247 15.83 14.13 -8.51
CA GLY A 247 14.45 13.88 -8.07
C GLY A 247 14.35 13.23 -6.69
N LYS A 248 15.46 12.99 -5.99
CA LYS A 248 15.50 12.39 -4.65
C LYS A 248 15.30 13.44 -3.56
N ASP A 249 14.75 13.01 -2.42
CA ASP A 249 14.69 13.86 -1.23
C ASP A 249 16.09 14.33 -0.83
N TYR A 250 16.18 15.60 -0.42
CA TYR A 250 17.40 16.27 0.00
C TYR A 250 18.53 16.32 -1.05
N SER A 251 18.25 15.99 -2.32
CA SER A 251 19.21 16.15 -3.43
C SER A 251 19.26 17.59 -3.95
N TYR A 252 19.53 18.53 -3.05
CA TYR A 252 19.75 19.92 -3.39
C TYR A 252 21.08 20.07 -4.13
N THR A 253 21.04 20.28 -5.44
CA THR A 253 22.19 20.89 -6.11
C THR A 253 21.99 22.40 -6.13
N GLY A 254 22.85 23.11 -5.39
CA GLY A 254 22.74 24.56 -5.24
C GLY A 254 21.42 25.02 -4.61
N GLY A 255 20.81 24.23 -3.71
CA GLY A 255 19.56 24.61 -3.02
C GLY A 255 18.26 24.42 -3.82
N SER A 256 18.30 23.82 -5.01
CA SER A 256 17.12 23.65 -5.88
C SER A 256 16.38 22.33 -5.63
N ASN A 257 15.03 22.37 -5.57
CA ASN A 257 14.18 21.20 -5.36
C ASN A 257 13.51 20.75 -6.67
N TYR A 258 14.06 19.71 -7.29
CA TYR A 258 13.57 19.19 -8.57
C TYR A 258 12.43 18.17 -8.42
N LYS A 259 12.03 17.81 -7.19
CA LYS A 259 10.98 16.83 -6.92
C LYS A 259 9.65 17.31 -7.52
N GLY A 260 8.91 16.37 -8.11
CA GLY A 260 7.54 16.59 -8.53
C GLY A 260 6.54 16.55 -7.36
N PRO A 261 5.27 16.84 -7.60
CA PRO A 261 4.21 16.60 -6.63
C PRO A 261 4.12 15.12 -6.22
N ASP A 262 3.73 14.85 -4.97
CA ASP A 262 3.69 13.49 -4.40
C ASP A 262 2.73 12.54 -5.13
N ASN A 263 1.71 13.06 -5.83
CA ASN A 263 0.78 12.24 -6.62
C ASN A 263 1.31 11.88 -8.03
N ILE A 264 2.44 12.46 -8.45
CA ILE A 264 3.05 12.23 -9.76
C ILE A 264 4.44 11.60 -9.61
N TRP A 265 5.19 11.98 -8.57
CA TRP A 265 6.59 11.62 -8.41
C TRP A 265 6.91 11.16 -6.99
N ASP A 266 7.36 9.92 -6.87
CA ASP A 266 7.98 9.36 -5.68
C ASP A 266 9.51 9.59 -5.72
N PRO A 267 10.12 10.22 -4.70
CA PRO A 267 11.55 10.53 -4.70
C PRO A 267 12.48 9.32 -4.79
N THR A 268 12.01 8.16 -4.34
CA THR A 268 12.78 6.91 -4.32
C THR A 268 12.52 6.10 -5.58
N ASN A 269 11.33 6.21 -6.17
CA ASN A 269 10.83 5.29 -7.17
C ASN A 269 10.42 5.94 -8.50
N GLY A 270 10.45 7.26 -8.65
CA GLY A 270 10.19 7.93 -9.94
C GLY A 270 8.71 8.24 -10.17
N PHE A 271 8.25 8.17 -11.42
CA PHE A 271 6.88 8.51 -11.78
C PHE A 271 5.89 7.45 -11.29
N ILE A 272 4.76 7.91 -10.76
CA ILE A 272 3.61 7.09 -10.42
C ILE A 272 2.72 7.00 -11.67
N PRO A 273 2.33 5.80 -12.15
CA PRO A 273 1.36 5.67 -13.24
C PRO A 273 0.07 6.43 -12.92
N GLN A 274 -0.41 7.24 -13.86
CA GLN A 274 -1.62 8.06 -13.71
C GLN A 274 -2.86 7.36 -14.30
N SER A 275 -2.67 6.45 -15.25
CA SER A 275 -3.75 5.71 -15.91
C SER A 275 -3.33 4.28 -16.25
N THR A 276 -4.26 3.34 -16.13
CA THR A 276 -4.17 1.97 -16.66
C THR A 276 -5.11 1.75 -17.85
N SER A 277 -5.87 2.77 -18.24
CA SER A 277 -6.83 2.72 -19.35
C SER A 277 -6.24 3.29 -20.63
N TYR A 278 -6.46 2.57 -21.74
CA TYR A 278 -5.92 2.92 -23.07
C TYR A 278 -6.26 4.35 -23.50
N ALA A 279 -7.51 4.79 -23.25
CA ALA A 279 -8.00 6.10 -23.64
C ALA A 279 -7.31 7.28 -22.94
N THR A 280 -6.61 7.03 -21.83
CA THR A 280 -6.03 8.07 -20.96
C THR A 280 -4.55 7.86 -20.70
N TYR A 281 -3.86 7.10 -21.57
CA TYR A 281 -2.41 6.91 -21.49
C TYR A 281 -1.58 8.16 -21.77
N ASP A 282 -2.19 9.22 -22.31
CA ASP A 282 -1.58 10.53 -22.50
C ASP A 282 -1.22 11.23 -21.17
N SER A 283 -1.82 10.79 -20.06
CA SER A 283 -1.48 11.23 -18.70
C SER A 283 -0.23 10.56 -18.12
N ASN A 284 0.28 9.49 -18.74
CA ASN A 284 1.44 8.74 -18.25
C ASN A 284 2.76 9.26 -18.82
N PHE A 285 3.83 9.09 -18.05
CA PHE A 285 5.20 9.27 -18.55
C PHE A 285 5.59 8.09 -19.49
N PRO A 286 6.37 8.31 -20.56
CA PRO A 286 6.81 9.60 -21.09
C PRO A 286 5.86 10.17 -22.15
N THR A 287 5.84 11.50 -22.26
CA THR A 287 5.24 12.22 -23.40
C THR A 287 6.28 12.64 -24.45
N THR A 288 7.56 12.57 -24.09
CA THR A 288 8.69 12.94 -24.94
C THR A 288 9.65 11.76 -25.12
N GLY A 289 10.33 11.64 -26.26
CA GLY A 289 11.27 10.55 -26.49
C GLY A 289 12.48 10.95 -27.33
N ALA A 290 13.55 10.18 -27.23
CA ALA A 290 14.72 10.26 -28.11
C ALA A 290 15.39 8.88 -28.19
N ASN A 291 16.19 8.67 -29.22
CA ASN A 291 16.89 7.41 -29.40
C ASN A 291 17.83 7.13 -28.20
N GLY A 292 17.75 5.92 -27.65
CA GLY A 292 18.60 5.46 -26.56
C GLY A 292 18.18 5.92 -25.16
N LEU A 293 17.04 6.63 -25.02
CA LEU A 293 16.43 6.87 -23.71
C LEU A 293 15.77 5.59 -23.20
N TYR A 294 15.78 5.42 -21.88
CA TYR A 294 15.20 4.24 -21.24
C TYR A 294 14.63 4.58 -19.86
N PHE A 295 13.67 3.79 -19.41
CA PHE A 295 13.15 3.83 -18.06
C PHE A 295 12.88 2.41 -17.55
N ASP A 296 12.92 2.24 -16.24
CA ASP A 296 12.67 0.94 -15.62
C ASP A 296 11.24 0.92 -15.04
N LEU A 297 10.43 -0.05 -15.44
CA LEU A 297 9.16 -0.34 -14.79
C LEU A 297 9.46 -1.12 -13.50
N GLU A 298 8.86 -0.71 -12.39
CA GLU A 298 8.82 -1.50 -11.16
C GLU A 298 7.49 -2.21 -11.08
N VAL A 299 7.53 -3.51 -11.40
CA VAL A 299 6.39 -4.40 -11.23
C VAL A 299 6.41 -4.96 -9.81
N ARG A 300 5.25 -5.18 -9.22
CA ARG A 300 5.08 -5.91 -7.95
C ARG A 300 3.83 -6.78 -8.03
N GLY A 301 3.73 -7.75 -7.11
CA GLY A 301 2.70 -8.77 -7.19
C GLY A 301 2.99 -9.81 -8.27
N GLY A 302 2.20 -10.89 -8.25
CA GLY A 302 2.35 -12.08 -9.08
C GLY A 302 3.57 -12.93 -8.73
N ASP A 303 3.44 -14.23 -8.99
CA ASP A 303 4.45 -15.25 -8.64
C ASP A 303 5.37 -15.59 -9.83
N GLY A 304 5.16 -14.94 -10.97
CA GLY A 304 5.71 -15.35 -12.26
C GLY A 304 6.68 -14.34 -12.88
N LYS A 305 7.64 -14.86 -13.66
CA LYS A 305 8.42 -14.04 -14.59
C LYS A 305 7.52 -13.57 -15.73
N LEU A 306 7.51 -12.27 -15.98
CA LEU A 306 6.78 -11.67 -17.09
C LEU A 306 7.59 -11.72 -18.39
N THR A 307 6.90 -12.03 -19.48
CA THR A 307 7.41 -11.95 -20.86
C THR A 307 6.77 -10.77 -21.58
N TRP A 308 7.58 -10.04 -22.33
CA TRP A 308 7.19 -8.78 -22.96
C TRP A 308 7.54 -8.80 -24.45
N ALA A 309 6.63 -8.33 -25.30
CA ALA A 309 6.90 -8.12 -26.71
C ALA A 309 7.27 -6.65 -26.97
N PRO A 310 8.21 -6.37 -27.90
CA PRO A 310 8.48 -5.01 -28.32
C PRO A 310 7.29 -4.44 -29.09
N VAL A 311 7.12 -3.12 -29.02
CA VAL A 311 6.06 -2.38 -29.73
C VAL A 311 6.70 -1.35 -30.63
N THR A 312 6.26 -1.28 -31.89
CA THR A 312 6.81 -0.36 -32.90
C THR A 312 5.71 0.44 -33.59
N HIS A 313 5.86 1.76 -33.57
CA HIS A 313 5.00 2.72 -34.28
C HIS A 313 5.88 3.81 -34.90
N GLU A 314 5.62 4.18 -36.16
CA GLU A 314 6.30 5.32 -36.81
C GLU A 314 7.84 5.27 -36.77
N GLY A 315 8.42 4.06 -36.87
CA GLY A 315 9.86 3.85 -36.79
C GLY A 315 10.46 3.98 -35.39
N ILE A 316 9.64 4.18 -34.35
CA ILE A 316 10.03 4.13 -32.94
C ILE A 316 9.63 2.77 -32.36
N THR A 317 10.60 2.09 -31.75
CA THR A 317 10.44 0.80 -31.07
C THR A 317 10.69 0.97 -29.58
N ALA A 318 9.73 0.56 -28.76
CA ALA A 318 9.90 0.35 -27.34
C ALA A 318 10.22 -1.14 -27.08
N SER A 319 11.45 -1.44 -26.68
CA SER A 319 11.91 -2.80 -26.38
C SER A 319 12.15 -3.01 -24.89
N ILE A 320 11.79 -4.19 -24.37
CA ILE A 320 11.90 -4.52 -22.95
C ILE A 320 13.07 -5.48 -22.71
N SER A 321 13.85 -5.23 -21.66
CA SER A 321 15.00 -6.06 -21.26
C SER A 321 15.19 -6.09 -19.75
N ILE A 322 16.07 -6.96 -19.25
CA ILE A 322 16.46 -6.97 -17.82
C ILE A 322 17.48 -5.85 -17.58
N PRO A 323 17.30 -4.98 -16.56
CA PRO A 323 18.24 -3.90 -16.27
C PRO A 323 19.64 -4.43 -15.92
N PRO A 324 20.74 -3.83 -16.45
CA PRO A 324 22.11 -4.33 -16.29
C PRO A 324 22.67 -4.19 -14.86
N THR A 325 22.06 -3.37 -14.00
CA THR A 325 22.58 -3.04 -12.67
C THR A 325 22.04 -3.95 -11.55
N ARG A 326 21.35 -5.04 -11.87
CA ARG A 326 20.82 -5.97 -10.85
C ARG A 326 21.17 -7.41 -11.17
N SER A 327 22.01 -7.98 -10.32
CA SER A 327 22.46 -9.38 -10.35
C SER A 327 21.78 -10.27 -9.30
N SER A 328 20.70 -9.82 -8.64
CA SER A 328 20.02 -10.60 -7.59
C SER A 328 18.57 -10.94 -7.92
N ILE A 329 18.21 -12.15 -7.51
CA ILE A 329 17.15 -13.05 -8.00
C ILE A 329 15.70 -12.62 -7.65
N ASN A 330 15.46 -11.48 -7.00
CA ASN A 330 14.14 -11.16 -6.43
C ASN A 330 13.65 -9.71 -6.64
N THR A 331 13.83 -9.10 -7.82
CA THR A 331 13.13 -7.81 -8.09
C THR A 331 12.55 -7.75 -9.49
N SER A 332 11.22 -7.62 -9.57
CA SER A 332 10.39 -7.59 -10.78
C SER A 332 10.50 -6.24 -11.54
N SER A 333 11.73 -5.78 -11.82
CA SER A 333 11.95 -4.56 -12.60
C SER A 333 12.42 -4.87 -14.02
N VAL A 334 11.81 -4.23 -15.00
CA VAL A 334 12.13 -4.40 -16.43
C VAL A 334 12.45 -3.06 -17.06
N ARG A 335 13.44 -3.01 -17.95
CA ARG A 335 13.87 -1.79 -18.66
C ARG A 335 13.18 -1.67 -20.01
N VAL A 336 12.48 -0.57 -20.21
CA VAL A 336 11.97 -0.15 -21.52
C VAL A 336 12.99 0.78 -22.15
N THR A 337 13.46 0.47 -23.36
CA THR A 337 14.36 1.31 -24.14
C THR A 337 13.66 1.78 -25.41
N LEU A 338 13.70 3.09 -25.67
CA LEU A 338 13.20 3.69 -26.89
C LEU A 338 14.31 3.71 -27.94
N LYS A 339 14.06 3.09 -29.09
CA LYS A 339 14.90 3.15 -30.28
C LYS A 339 14.11 3.77 -31.41
N GLY A 340 14.68 4.72 -32.14
CA GLY A 340 13.95 5.37 -33.22
C GLY A 340 14.85 6.21 -34.10
N PRO A 341 14.29 7.15 -34.89
CA PRO A 341 15.06 8.00 -35.76
C PRO A 341 16.17 8.75 -35.00
N GLU A 342 17.39 8.65 -35.49
CA GLU A 342 18.57 9.32 -34.97
C GLU A 342 19.43 9.87 -36.12
N ALA A 343 20.36 10.75 -35.78
CA ALA A 343 21.21 11.46 -36.73
C ALA A 343 22.69 11.04 -36.63
N SER A 344 22.98 9.80 -36.22
CA SER A 344 24.34 9.35 -35.89
C SER A 344 25.33 9.52 -37.06
N SER A 345 24.88 9.30 -38.30
CA SER A 345 25.68 9.54 -39.53
C SER A 345 25.76 11.02 -39.94
N GLN A 346 24.86 11.87 -39.43
CA GLN A 346 24.70 13.28 -39.81
C GLN A 346 25.40 14.25 -38.85
N ILE A 347 25.82 13.80 -37.65
CA ILE A 347 26.34 14.65 -36.56
C ILE A 347 27.41 15.64 -37.04
N HIS A 348 28.41 15.16 -37.81
CA HIS A 348 29.56 15.94 -38.25
C HIS A 348 29.39 16.64 -39.60
N ASN A 349 28.26 16.41 -40.29
CA ASN A 349 27.94 17.09 -41.53
C ASN A 349 27.11 18.35 -41.23
N ASN A 350 27.55 19.51 -41.70
CA ASN A 350 26.81 20.77 -41.53
C ASN A 350 25.59 20.88 -42.45
N ASN A 351 25.59 20.15 -43.57
CA ASN A 351 24.48 20.07 -44.52
C ASN A 351 24.07 18.59 -44.71
N PRO A 352 23.52 17.97 -43.66
CA PRO A 352 23.12 16.57 -43.71
C PRO A 352 21.92 16.34 -44.62
N SER A 353 21.76 15.10 -45.06
CA SER A 353 20.48 14.64 -45.62
C SER A 353 19.42 14.50 -44.53
N GLN A 354 18.15 14.53 -44.96
CA GLN A 354 17.01 14.29 -44.08
C GLN A 354 17.06 12.89 -43.45
N ILE A 355 16.50 12.78 -42.26
CA ILE A 355 16.25 11.51 -41.59
C ILE A 355 14.73 11.30 -41.44
N SER A 356 14.32 10.06 -41.16
CA SER A 356 12.92 9.72 -40.94
C SER A 356 12.32 10.55 -39.81
N GLN A 357 11.11 11.09 -40.03
CA GLN A 357 10.36 11.84 -39.02
C GLN A 357 9.15 11.00 -38.59
N PRO A 358 8.99 10.71 -37.29
CA PRO A 358 7.83 9.98 -36.82
C PRO A 358 6.58 10.87 -36.83
N VAL A 359 5.43 10.34 -37.24
CA VAL A 359 4.15 11.05 -37.17
C VAL A 359 3.57 10.90 -35.75
N LEU A 360 3.66 11.95 -34.94
CA LEU A 360 3.21 11.97 -33.54
C LEU A 360 1.92 12.80 -33.38
N PRO A 361 1.06 12.52 -32.37
CA PRO A 361 1.25 11.61 -31.25
C PRO A 361 1.05 10.12 -31.58
N GLN A 362 1.74 9.23 -30.85
CA GLN A 362 1.58 7.77 -30.95
C GLN A 362 1.43 7.11 -29.58
N THR A 363 0.46 6.22 -29.47
CA THR A 363 0.19 5.45 -28.25
C THR A 363 0.97 4.15 -28.26
N PHE A 364 1.75 3.90 -27.21
CA PHE A 364 2.45 2.63 -26.99
C PHE A 364 1.77 1.89 -25.84
N GLU A 365 1.41 0.62 -26.02
CA GLU A 365 0.91 -0.27 -24.97
C GLU A 365 1.84 -1.48 -24.81
N LEU A 366 2.58 -1.51 -23.72
CA LEU A 366 3.45 -2.62 -23.33
C LEU A 366 2.64 -3.63 -22.52
N ILE A 367 2.66 -4.89 -22.94
CA ILE A 367 1.92 -5.97 -22.26
C ILE A 367 2.93 -7.02 -21.77
N GLY A 368 2.94 -7.22 -20.46
CA GLY A 368 3.69 -8.27 -19.78
C GLY A 368 2.77 -9.42 -19.44
N ARG A 369 3.14 -10.64 -19.81
CA ARG A 369 2.35 -11.86 -19.53
C ARG A 369 3.15 -12.85 -18.70
N ASP A 370 2.52 -13.47 -17.72
CA ASP A 370 3.10 -14.64 -17.05
C ASP A 370 2.57 -15.96 -17.65
N ASN A 371 3.13 -17.08 -17.19
CA ASN A 371 2.73 -18.42 -17.64
C ASN A 371 1.36 -18.86 -17.12
N SER A 372 0.81 -18.14 -16.13
CA SER A 372 -0.51 -18.40 -15.53
C SER A 372 -1.62 -17.66 -16.28
N GLY A 373 -1.28 -16.88 -17.31
CA GLY A 373 -2.22 -16.08 -18.09
C GLY A 373 -2.53 -14.71 -17.48
N ASN A 374 -1.85 -14.30 -16.40
CA ASN A 374 -2.00 -12.94 -15.89
C ASN A 374 -1.29 -11.96 -16.81
N GLU A 375 -1.90 -10.79 -16.98
CA GLU A 375 -1.36 -9.70 -17.77
C GLU A 375 -1.18 -8.45 -16.93
N VAL A 376 -0.13 -7.69 -17.24
CA VAL A 376 0.05 -6.33 -16.77
C VAL A 376 0.31 -5.41 -17.97
N LYS A 377 -0.30 -4.24 -17.96
CA LYS A 377 -0.22 -3.28 -19.06
C LYS A 377 0.39 -1.97 -18.58
N TYR A 378 1.26 -1.41 -19.42
CA TYR A 378 1.72 -0.05 -19.30
C TYR A 378 1.51 0.66 -20.62
N GLY A 379 0.88 1.83 -20.61
CA GLY A 379 0.82 2.63 -21.81
C GLY A 379 1.16 4.09 -21.59
N PHE A 380 1.67 4.70 -22.66
CA PHE A 380 2.08 6.09 -22.71
C PHE A 380 1.90 6.62 -24.14
N VAL A 381 1.81 7.95 -24.29
CA VAL A 381 1.66 8.60 -25.59
C VAL A 381 2.85 9.50 -25.85
N LEU A 382 3.68 9.15 -26.83
CA LEU A 382 4.73 10.05 -27.28
C LEU A 382 4.13 11.16 -28.13
N GLN A 383 4.32 12.40 -27.71
CA GLN A 383 3.87 13.60 -28.41
C GLN A 383 4.99 14.27 -29.19
N LYS A 384 6.25 14.14 -28.73
CA LYS A 384 7.42 14.75 -29.37
C LYS A 384 8.61 13.80 -29.41
N TRP A 385 9.32 13.80 -30.54
CA TRP A 385 10.58 13.06 -30.70
C TRP A 385 11.75 14.02 -30.87
N PHE A 386 12.84 13.75 -30.16
CA PHE A 386 14.03 14.59 -30.14
C PHE A 386 15.22 13.90 -30.78
N VAL A 387 16.00 14.69 -31.52
CA VAL A 387 17.22 14.24 -32.20
C VAL A 387 18.38 15.13 -31.74
N ASN A 388 19.36 14.49 -31.11
CA ASN A 388 20.49 15.16 -30.49
C ASN A 388 21.72 15.14 -31.43
N ARG A 389 22.36 16.31 -31.62
CA ARG A 389 23.59 16.44 -32.44
C ARG A 389 24.85 15.95 -31.72
N GLY A 390 24.72 15.37 -30.53
CA GLY A 390 25.81 14.73 -29.81
C GLY A 390 26.92 15.72 -29.42
N ARG A 391 28.18 15.40 -29.72
CA ARG A 391 29.35 16.17 -29.25
C ARG A 391 29.59 17.49 -29.98
N VAL A 392 28.91 17.73 -31.09
CA VAL A 392 29.14 18.93 -31.90
C VAL A 392 28.50 20.14 -31.23
N THR A 393 29.35 21.11 -30.90
CA THR A 393 28.93 22.43 -30.41
C THR A 393 29.14 23.47 -31.49
N ASP A 394 28.20 24.38 -31.63
CA ASP A 394 28.24 25.43 -32.66
C ASP A 394 27.40 26.63 -32.21
N ASN A 395 27.42 27.69 -33.01
CA ASN A 395 26.58 28.87 -32.83
C ASN A 395 25.09 28.55 -33.11
N PRO A 396 24.15 29.35 -32.61
CA PRO A 396 22.71 29.09 -32.75
C PRO A 396 22.22 28.96 -34.20
N SER A 397 22.77 29.75 -35.13
CA SER A 397 22.36 29.74 -36.54
C SER A 397 22.71 28.42 -37.20
N ASN A 398 23.91 27.90 -36.96
CA ASN A 398 24.34 26.62 -37.51
C ASN A 398 23.60 25.45 -36.89
N GLN A 399 23.28 25.50 -35.58
CA GLN A 399 22.43 24.46 -34.97
C GLN A 399 21.02 24.47 -35.56
N THR A 400 20.46 25.65 -35.82
CA THR A 400 19.14 25.79 -36.45
C THR A 400 19.16 25.24 -37.88
N ALA A 401 20.15 25.62 -38.68
CA ALA A 401 20.32 25.12 -40.04
C ALA A 401 20.49 23.60 -40.07
N TRP A 402 21.27 23.03 -39.14
CA TRP A 402 21.45 21.58 -39.04
C TRP A 402 20.13 20.85 -38.74
N CYS A 403 19.34 21.35 -37.78
CA CYS A 403 18.02 20.79 -37.50
C CYS A 403 17.13 20.82 -38.74
N ASN A 404 17.05 21.97 -39.42
CA ASN A 404 16.22 22.12 -40.62
C ASN A 404 16.65 21.15 -41.74
N ASN A 405 17.96 20.94 -41.92
CA ASN A 405 18.49 20.04 -42.94
C ASN A 405 18.14 18.57 -42.68
N ILE A 406 18.12 18.12 -41.41
CA ILE A 406 17.64 16.77 -41.07
C ILE A 406 16.10 16.67 -41.12
N GLY A 407 15.40 17.78 -41.35
CA GLY A 407 13.94 17.87 -41.43
C GLY A 407 13.24 18.12 -40.09
N TYR A 408 13.98 18.52 -39.06
CA TYR A 408 13.46 18.84 -37.73
C TYR A 408 13.54 20.35 -37.50
N ARG A 409 12.93 20.86 -36.44
CA ARG A 409 13.18 22.24 -35.97
C ARG A 409 14.09 22.26 -34.77
N ILE A 410 14.78 23.37 -34.54
CA ILE A 410 15.48 23.57 -33.27
C ILE A 410 14.47 23.63 -32.12
N ILE A 411 14.87 23.16 -30.94
CA ILE A 411 14.03 23.22 -29.75
C ILE A 411 13.69 24.65 -29.34
N GLU A 412 12.53 24.81 -28.74
CA GLU A 412 12.16 25.97 -27.92
C GLU A 412 12.30 25.63 -26.44
N VAL A 413 12.37 26.62 -25.56
CA VAL A 413 12.46 26.43 -24.11
C VAL A 413 11.29 25.57 -23.60
N LYS A 414 10.07 25.81 -24.10
CA LYS A 414 8.87 25.03 -23.76
C LYS A 414 8.89 23.57 -24.21
N ASP A 415 9.79 23.19 -25.12
CA ASP A 415 9.92 21.78 -25.52
C ASP A 415 10.67 20.95 -24.49
N VAL A 416 11.49 21.59 -23.64
CA VAL A 416 12.49 20.88 -22.83
C VAL A 416 12.40 21.13 -21.34
N THR A 417 11.85 22.25 -20.88
CA THR A 417 11.82 22.58 -19.43
C THR A 417 10.57 23.34 -19.02
N ASN A 418 10.10 23.08 -17.80
CA ASN A 418 9.06 23.86 -17.11
C ASN A 418 9.61 24.92 -16.15
N ALA A 419 10.93 25.17 -16.21
CA ALA A 419 11.60 26.17 -15.40
C ALA A 419 11.01 27.57 -15.59
N ILE A 420 10.93 28.34 -14.49
CA ILE A 420 10.52 29.75 -14.54
C ILE A 420 11.58 30.66 -13.97
N CYS A 421 11.55 31.92 -14.37
CA CYS A 421 12.48 32.93 -13.92
C CYS A 421 11.79 33.72 -12.80
N SER A 422 12.07 33.35 -11.54
CA SER A 422 11.48 33.98 -10.36
C SER A 422 12.58 34.47 -9.39
N GLY A 423 12.25 35.44 -8.54
CA GLY A 423 13.17 35.97 -7.52
C GLY A 423 14.49 36.48 -8.10
N SER A 424 15.62 36.02 -7.54
CA SER A 424 16.98 36.41 -7.98
C SER A 424 17.35 35.98 -9.41
N SER A 425 16.52 35.13 -10.04
CA SER A 425 16.73 34.64 -11.42
C SER A 425 15.90 35.38 -12.49
N ILE A 426 15.16 36.42 -12.13
CA ILE A 426 14.37 37.21 -13.09
C ILE A 426 15.25 37.72 -14.25
N GLY A 427 16.47 38.17 -13.95
CA GLY A 427 17.39 38.69 -14.95
C GLY A 427 17.98 37.65 -15.92
N SER A 428 17.91 36.35 -15.62
CA SER A 428 18.54 35.30 -16.45
C SER A 428 17.66 34.80 -17.59
N CYS A 429 16.35 35.06 -17.54
CA CYS A 429 15.43 34.57 -18.56
C CYS A 429 14.08 35.30 -18.68
N GLN A 430 14.05 36.60 -18.35
CA GLN A 430 12.85 37.44 -18.45
C GLN A 430 12.13 37.35 -19.81
N GLY A 431 10.82 37.17 -19.76
CA GLY A 431 9.94 37.17 -20.94
C GLY A 431 9.84 35.84 -21.70
N ILE A 432 10.52 34.78 -21.24
CA ILE A 432 10.46 33.46 -21.89
C ILE A 432 9.18 32.69 -21.51
N VAL A 433 8.63 31.95 -22.47
CA VAL A 433 7.52 31.01 -22.24
C VAL A 433 8.09 29.60 -22.13
N SER A 434 7.93 29.00 -20.95
CA SER A 434 8.36 27.63 -20.65
C SER A 434 7.19 26.65 -20.71
N ALA A 435 7.47 25.36 -20.55
CA ALA A 435 6.45 24.33 -20.45
C ALA A 435 5.61 24.48 -19.17
N MET A 436 4.40 23.93 -19.20
CA MET A 436 3.48 23.90 -18.06
C MET A 436 3.25 22.45 -17.59
N PRO A 437 2.95 22.24 -16.29
CA PRO A 437 2.89 23.22 -15.21
C PRO A 437 4.28 23.76 -14.83
N SER A 438 4.37 25.06 -14.55
CA SER A 438 5.61 25.73 -14.13
C SER A 438 6.22 25.12 -12.87
N SER A 439 7.54 25.14 -12.80
CA SER A 439 8.28 24.86 -11.56
C SER A 439 8.29 26.08 -10.63
N ILE A 440 8.95 25.96 -9.49
CA ILE A 440 9.06 27.04 -8.48
C ILE A 440 10.24 27.99 -8.71
N GLY A 441 11.10 27.72 -9.69
CA GLY A 441 12.31 28.51 -9.93
C GLY A 441 12.99 28.15 -11.25
N ASN A 442 14.19 28.67 -11.48
CA ASN A 442 14.88 28.50 -12.77
C ASN A 442 15.56 27.14 -12.89
N TYR A 443 14.78 26.07 -12.74
CA TYR A 443 15.16 24.67 -12.84
C TYR A 443 13.88 23.86 -13.04
N TYR A 444 13.97 22.67 -13.62
CA TYR A 444 12.77 21.83 -13.80
C TYR A 444 12.28 21.28 -12.46
N GLN A 445 10.98 21.01 -12.38
CA GLN A 445 10.42 20.09 -11.39
C GLN A 445 9.79 18.90 -12.11
N ARG A 446 10.01 17.68 -11.63
CA ARG A 446 9.50 16.45 -12.27
C ARG A 446 7.99 16.55 -12.51
N ARG A 447 7.62 16.56 -13.79
CA ARG A 447 6.24 16.69 -14.28
C ARG A 447 6.13 15.90 -15.57
N ILE A 448 4.94 15.37 -15.82
CA ILE A 448 4.58 14.71 -17.07
C ILE A 448 4.04 15.78 -18.02
N GLY A 449 4.36 15.70 -19.31
CA GLY A 449 3.91 16.65 -20.33
C GLY A 449 4.64 17.99 -20.34
N ALA A 450 5.69 18.16 -19.52
CA ALA A 450 6.30 19.46 -19.25
C ALA A 450 7.73 19.60 -19.81
N GLY A 451 8.02 18.88 -20.91
CA GLY A 451 9.26 18.96 -21.66
C GLY A 451 10.28 17.85 -21.38
N LEU A 452 11.20 17.63 -22.32
CA LEU A 452 12.14 16.52 -22.32
C LEU A 452 13.00 16.42 -21.04
N PHE A 453 13.67 17.51 -20.62
CA PHE A 453 14.53 17.46 -19.45
C PHE A 453 13.73 17.36 -18.16
N THR A 454 12.51 17.88 -18.14
CA THR A 454 11.59 17.77 -17.02
C THR A 454 11.17 16.32 -16.76
N GLU A 455 10.81 15.60 -17.82
CA GLU A 455 10.41 14.20 -17.75
C GLU A 455 11.63 13.30 -17.47
N TRP A 456 12.67 13.40 -18.29
CA TRP A 456 13.78 12.46 -18.27
C TRP A 456 14.88 12.82 -17.28
N GLY A 457 15.00 14.08 -16.87
CA GLY A 457 15.95 14.53 -15.86
C GLY A 457 17.39 14.58 -16.31
N TYR A 458 18.31 14.07 -15.48
CA TYR A 458 19.74 14.13 -15.75
C TYR A 458 20.14 13.31 -16.99
N MET A 459 20.20 13.98 -18.15
CA MET A 459 20.32 13.34 -19.45
C MET A 459 21.63 12.57 -19.66
N LYS A 460 22.73 12.98 -18.99
CA LYS A 460 24.03 12.27 -19.09
C LYS A 460 23.97 10.82 -18.55
N ASN A 461 22.94 10.44 -17.79
CA ASN A 461 22.77 9.05 -17.35
C ASN A 461 22.40 8.10 -18.50
N TYR A 462 21.85 8.61 -19.60
CA TYR A 462 21.45 7.82 -20.76
C TYR A 462 22.62 7.66 -21.74
N LYS A 463 23.56 6.76 -21.43
CA LYS A 463 24.84 6.62 -22.16
C LYS A 463 24.69 6.44 -23.68
N ASN A 464 23.63 5.77 -24.14
CA ASN A 464 23.41 5.45 -25.55
C ASN A 464 22.65 6.55 -26.33
N SER A 465 22.29 7.65 -25.66
CA SER A 465 21.50 8.74 -26.26
C SER A 465 22.37 9.95 -26.69
N ASN A 466 23.68 9.86 -26.46
CA ASN A 466 24.66 10.93 -26.75
C ASN A 466 24.37 12.29 -26.09
N PHE A 467 23.53 12.36 -25.06
CA PHE A 467 23.29 13.61 -24.34
C PHE A 467 24.45 13.96 -23.41
N PHE A 468 24.85 15.23 -23.48
CA PHE A 468 25.85 15.82 -22.60
C PHE A 468 25.22 16.71 -21.54
N ALA A 469 25.94 16.78 -20.42
CA ALA A 469 25.66 17.61 -19.25
C ALA A 469 26.08 19.07 -19.50
N ASP A 470 25.37 19.78 -20.37
CA ASP A 470 25.70 21.15 -20.78
C ASP A 470 24.46 21.88 -21.31
N TYR A 471 24.64 23.11 -21.76
CA TYR A 471 23.64 23.94 -22.41
C TYR A 471 23.39 23.54 -23.85
N TYR A 472 22.12 23.54 -24.22
CA TYR A 472 21.62 23.37 -25.58
C TYR A 472 20.99 24.66 -26.05
N TRP A 473 21.30 25.06 -27.29
CA TRP A 473 20.70 26.24 -27.90
C TRP A 473 19.20 26.03 -28.15
N THR A 474 18.44 27.11 -28.03
CA THR A 474 17.02 27.17 -28.38
C THR A 474 16.77 28.19 -29.49
N GLY A 475 15.63 28.07 -30.17
CA GLY A 475 15.17 29.05 -31.16
C GLY A 475 14.83 30.41 -30.56
N ASP A 476 14.46 30.45 -29.29
CA ASP A 476 14.02 31.63 -28.56
C ASP A 476 15.12 32.70 -28.45
N ALA A 477 14.70 33.97 -28.46
CA ALA A 477 15.61 35.12 -28.40
C ALA A 477 15.11 36.23 -27.48
N THR A 478 16.04 37.02 -26.94
CA THR A 478 15.77 38.27 -26.23
C THR A 478 16.79 39.33 -26.68
N GLY A 479 16.31 40.33 -27.41
CA GLY A 479 17.18 41.29 -28.12
C GLY A 479 18.16 40.58 -29.07
N ASN A 480 19.46 40.84 -28.90
CA ASN A 480 20.53 40.21 -29.67
C ASN A 480 21.11 38.93 -29.03
N LYS A 481 20.42 38.37 -28.02
CA LYS A 481 20.85 37.17 -27.29
C LYS A 481 19.91 36.00 -27.59
N LYS A 482 20.44 34.79 -27.52
CA LYS A 482 19.68 33.54 -27.68
C LYS A 482 19.56 32.83 -26.36
N PHE A 483 18.43 32.17 -26.13
CA PHE A 483 18.21 31.35 -24.95
C PHE A 483 18.86 29.98 -25.11
N LYS A 484 19.24 29.41 -23.98
CA LYS A 484 19.84 28.09 -23.85
C LYS A 484 19.36 27.43 -22.58
N VAL A 485 19.19 26.11 -22.63
CA VAL A 485 18.72 25.32 -21.48
C VAL A 485 19.76 24.28 -21.12
N HIS A 486 20.09 24.20 -19.84
CA HIS A 486 21.02 23.20 -19.32
C HIS A 486 20.33 21.84 -19.15
N SER A 487 20.81 20.81 -19.85
CA SER A 487 20.14 19.49 -19.94
C SER A 487 20.01 18.74 -18.61
N ASN A 488 20.82 19.06 -17.61
CA ASN A 488 20.81 18.35 -16.34
C ASN A 488 19.77 18.87 -15.36
N SER A 489 19.50 20.18 -15.41
CA SER A 489 18.73 20.92 -14.42
C SER A 489 17.54 21.65 -15.01
N GLY A 490 17.42 21.75 -16.34
CA GLY A 490 16.43 22.58 -16.99
C GLY A 490 16.64 24.08 -16.76
N TYR A 491 17.81 24.48 -16.26
CA TYR A 491 18.16 25.88 -15.98
C TYR A 491 18.22 26.67 -17.28
N ILE A 492 17.47 27.77 -17.33
CA ILE A 492 17.38 28.65 -18.48
C ILE A 492 18.37 29.79 -18.32
N SER A 493 19.12 30.06 -19.38
CA SER A 493 20.02 31.21 -19.48
C SER A 493 19.92 31.79 -20.88
N TYR A 494 20.46 32.99 -21.09
CA TYR A 494 20.72 33.49 -22.42
C TYR A 494 22.17 33.96 -22.52
N SER A 495 22.71 34.01 -23.73
CA SER A 495 23.97 34.68 -23.99
C SER A 495 24.02 35.23 -25.41
N TYR A 496 25.04 36.04 -25.68
CA TYR A 496 25.41 36.36 -27.06
C TYR A 496 25.69 35.07 -27.85
N THR A 497 25.68 35.18 -29.19
CA THR A 497 25.76 34.05 -30.12
C THR A 497 27.18 33.52 -30.36
N SER A 498 28.20 34.17 -29.78
CA SER A 498 29.62 33.78 -29.86
C SER A 498 29.97 32.43 -29.23
N PRO A 499 29.50 32.07 -28.01
CA PRO A 499 29.80 30.75 -27.42
C PRO A 499 29.17 29.58 -28.18
N ASN A 500 29.98 28.59 -28.55
CA ASN A 500 29.47 27.32 -29.10
C ASN A 500 28.77 26.50 -28.02
N ARG A 501 27.59 25.94 -28.35
CA ARG A 501 26.81 25.04 -27.48
C ARG A 501 26.18 23.92 -28.28
N HIS A 502 25.65 22.91 -27.59
CA HIS A 502 25.06 21.73 -28.22
C HIS A 502 23.75 22.08 -28.95
N GLY A 503 23.42 21.27 -29.97
CA GLY A 503 22.18 21.37 -30.74
C GLY A 503 21.24 20.22 -30.40
N LEU A 504 19.97 20.54 -30.19
CA LEU A 504 18.89 19.58 -30.03
C LEU A 504 17.76 19.98 -30.97
N CYS A 505 17.23 18.99 -31.68
CA CYS A 505 16.12 19.17 -32.61
C CYS A 505 14.90 18.41 -32.10
N VAL A 506 13.73 18.86 -32.49
CA VAL A 506 12.44 18.26 -32.15
C VAL A 506 11.60 18.12 -33.40
N SER A 507 10.81 17.04 -33.47
CA SER A 507 9.88 16.79 -34.57
C SER A 507 8.96 18.01 -34.75
N PRO A 508 8.61 18.39 -35.99
CA PRO A 508 7.81 19.57 -36.29
C PRO A 508 6.52 19.69 -35.46
#